data_AF-A0A7K4CZK9-F1
#
_entry.id   AF-A0A7K4CZK9-F1
#
_cell.length_a   1.000
_cell.length_b   1.000
_cell.length_c   1.000
_cell.angle_alpha   90.00
_cell.angle_beta   90.00
_cell.angle_gamma   90.00
#
_symmetry.space_group_name_H-M   'P 1'
#
loop_
_entity.id
_entity.type
_entity.pdbx_description
1 polymer ?
#
loop_
_entity_poly.entity_id
_entity_poly.type
_entity_poly.pdbx_seq_one_letter_code
_entity_poly.pdbx_strand_id
1 'polypeptide(L)'
;RMGYITISIDQWGWNERGYAQHRYDGNEAKYNLNLLLYGRTINGLRVQDAIRCVDYLLARDDVDAGKIGCIGLSLGGTITMYTSAIDERISLVVVEGYASRFKESIVDIPHCSCNYIPGLLKHVEMPDVLGLVAPRPMFWVTGAQDAIFPLDAFDKARVQVESVYKLLGVQENFATHVHPRGHEYIGGPELDFIKKRFA
;
A
#
# COMPACT_ATOMS: atom_id res chain seq x y z
N ARG A 1 -18.01 8.02 -13.14
CA ARG A 1 -18.25 6.79 -12.33
C ARG A 1 -17.92 5.58 -13.21
N MET A 2 -17.24 4.56 -12.68
CA MET A 2 -16.67 3.45 -13.47
C MET A 2 -17.32 2.08 -13.22
N GLY A 3 -18.37 2.00 -12.39
CA GLY A 3 -19.10 0.76 -12.13
C GLY A 3 -18.53 -0.12 -11.01
N TYR A 4 -17.50 0.33 -10.28
CA TYR A 4 -16.92 -0.39 -9.15
C TYR A 4 -17.64 -0.07 -7.83
N ILE A 5 -17.81 -1.09 -6.99
CA ILE A 5 -18.14 -0.94 -5.57
C ILE A 5 -16.85 -0.59 -4.83
N THR A 6 -16.90 0.44 -3.98
CA THR A 6 -15.75 0.86 -3.18
C THR A 6 -16.09 0.80 -1.70
N ILE A 7 -15.15 0.29 -0.91
CA ILE A 7 -15.14 0.40 0.55
C ILE A 7 -13.92 1.21 0.96
N SER A 8 -14.12 2.15 1.88
CA SER A 8 -13.05 2.93 2.48
C SER A 8 -13.33 3.03 3.97
N ILE A 9 -12.29 2.88 4.77
CA ILE A 9 -12.37 2.94 6.23
C ILE A 9 -11.40 3.97 6.76
N ASP A 10 -11.78 4.61 7.86
CA ASP A 10 -10.82 5.33 8.67
C ASP A 10 -9.79 4.34 9.24
N GLN A 11 -8.52 4.70 9.13
CA GLN A 11 -7.42 3.92 9.65
C GLN A 11 -7.27 4.17 11.15
N TRP A 12 -6.85 3.16 11.92
CA TRP A 12 -6.53 3.33 13.34
C TRP A 12 -5.64 4.56 13.58
N GLY A 13 -5.98 5.40 14.55
CA GLY A 13 -5.22 6.63 14.85
C GLY A 13 -5.62 7.86 14.03
N TRP A 14 -6.59 7.73 13.11
CA TRP A 14 -7.13 8.83 12.31
C TRP A 14 -8.65 8.95 12.46
N ASN A 15 -9.16 10.19 12.36
CA ASN A 15 -10.58 10.52 12.29
C ASN A 15 -11.44 9.79 13.36
N GLU A 16 -12.48 9.05 12.96
CA GLU A 16 -13.41 8.35 13.86
C GLU A 16 -12.73 7.26 14.70
N ARG A 17 -11.50 6.88 14.34
CA ARG A 17 -10.68 5.87 15.03
C ARG A 17 -9.46 6.48 15.73
N GLY A 18 -9.50 7.78 15.99
CA GLY A 18 -8.56 8.52 16.83
C GLY A 18 -8.96 8.56 18.32
N TYR A 19 -8.08 9.08 19.18
CA TYR A 19 -8.32 9.20 20.63
C TYR A 19 -9.26 10.35 21.02
N ALA A 20 -9.59 11.28 20.12
CA ALA A 20 -10.48 12.40 20.39
C ALA A 20 -11.25 12.82 19.13
N GLN A 21 -12.49 13.26 19.31
CA GLN A 21 -13.39 13.80 18.27
C GLN A 21 -12.87 15.08 17.57
N HIS A 22 -11.62 15.47 17.80
CA HIS A 22 -10.99 16.62 17.18
C HIS A 22 -10.13 16.17 16.00
N ARG A 23 -10.58 16.60 14.82
CA ARG A 23 -9.88 16.56 13.55
C ARG A 23 -8.44 17.06 13.78
N TYR A 24 -7.45 16.27 13.40
CA TYR A 24 -6.04 16.67 13.28
C TYR A 24 -5.11 16.70 14.52
N ASP A 25 -5.33 15.89 15.56
CA ASP A 25 -4.31 15.73 16.63
C ASP A 25 -3.71 14.31 16.74
N GLY A 26 -2.65 14.09 15.96
CA GLY A 26 -1.31 13.71 16.46
C GLY A 26 -1.10 12.42 17.26
N ASN A 27 -2.11 11.57 17.47
CA ASN A 27 -2.00 10.42 18.38
C ASN A 27 -1.63 9.09 17.73
N GLU A 28 -1.42 9.03 16.41
CA GLU A 28 -0.96 7.81 15.73
C GLU A 28 0.33 7.28 16.35
N ALA A 29 1.30 8.17 16.62
CA ALA A 29 2.57 7.77 17.20
C ALA A 29 2.40 7.18 18.60
N LYS A 30 1.55 7.80 19.44
CA LYS A 30 1.22 7.27 20.76
C LYS A 30 0.55 5.90 20.67
N TYR A 31 -0.40 5.71 19.76
CA TYR A 31 -1.03 4.41 19.51
C TYR A 31 0.00 3.35 19.13
N ASN A 32 0.84 3.65 18.15
CA ASN A 32 1.83 2.69 17.68
C ASN A 32 2.86 2.36 18.76
N LEU A 33 3.42 3.35 19.45
CA LEU A 33 4.39 3.14 20.54
C LEU A 33 3.80 2.31 21.68
N ASN A 34 2.53 2.53 22.05
CA ASN A 34 1.85 1.69 23.04
C ASN A 34 1.69 0.24 22.56
N LEU A 35 1.31 0.02 21.30
CA LEU A 35 1.20 -1.33 20.73
C LEU A 35 2.55 -2.06 20.68
N LEU A 36 3.64 -1.32 20.41
CA LEU A 36 4.99 -1.89 20.39
C LEU A 36 5.39 -2.49 21.74
N LEU A 37 4.93 -1.92 22.86
CA LEU A 37 5.15 -2.49 24.21
C LEU A 37 4.53 -3.88 24.38
N TYR A 38 3.48 -4.19 23.61
CA TYR A 38 2.81 -5.50 23.61
C TYR A 38 3.28 -6.40 22.45
N GLY A 39 4.35 -6.03 21.74
CA GLY A 39 4.82 -6.75 20.56
C GLY A 39 3.79 -6.74 19.43
N ARG A 40 3.08 -5.63 19.25
CA ARG A 40 2.13 -5.39 18.15
C ARG A 40 2.49 -4.11 17.42
N THR A 41 2.00 -3.94 16.20
CA THR A 41 2.17 -2.71 15.42
C THR A 41 0.81 -2.17 15.00
N ILE A 42 0.70 -0.86 14.81
CA ILE A 42 -0.54 -0.27 14.29
C ILE A 42 -0.84 -0.77 12.86
N ASN A 43 0.19 -1.03 12.05
CA ASN A 43 0.03 -1.62 10.73
C ASN A 43 -0.60 -3.01 10.79
N GLY A 44 -0.26 -3.84 11.79
CA GLY A 44 -0.91 -5.14 11.97
C GLY A 44 -2.42 -5.03 12.16
N LEU A 45 -2.88 -4.06 12.94
CA LEU A 45 -4.31 -3.80 13.13
C LEU A 45 -4.97 -3.27 11.85
N ARG A 46 -4.32 -2.33 11.16
CA ARG A 46 -4.83 -1.75 9.91
C ARG A 46 -4.93 -2.78 8.78
N VAL A 47 -3.94 -3.67 8.66
CA VAL A 47 -3.96 -4.80 7.72
C VAL A 47 -5.09 -5.77 8.07
N GLN A 48 -5.29 -6.07 9.37
CA GLN A 48 -6.41 -6.90 9.80
C GLN A 48 -7.75 -6.28 9.38
N ASP A 49 -7.95 -4.98 9.54
CA ASP A 49 -9.17 -4.31 9.10
C ASP A 49 -9.34 -4.34 7.58
N ALA A 50 -8.26 -4.17 6.81
CA ALA A 50 -8.31 -4.30 5.36
C ALA A 50 -8.72 -5.72 4.91
N ILE A 51 -8.21 -6.76 5.59
CA ILE A 51 -8.65 -8.16 5.37
C ILE A 51 -10.14 -8.32 5.70
N ARG A 52 -10.64 -7.70 6.78
CA ARG A 52 -12.08 -7.72 7.11
C ARG A 52 -12.93 -6.98 6.06
N CYS A 53 -12.41 -5.92 5.45
CA CYS A 53 -13.08 -5.26 4.32
C CYS A 53 -13.21 -6.21 3.12
N VAL A 54 -12.16 -6.99 2.82
CA VAL A 54 -12.22 -8.04 1.79
C VAL A 54 -13.27 -9.09 2.14
N ASP A 55 -13.32 -9.57 3.39
CA ASP A 55 -14.34 -10.53 3.83
C ASP A 55 -15.76 -10.00 3.62
N TYR A 56 -15.99 -8.74 3.99
CA TYR A 56 -17.28 -8.09 3.80
C TYR A 56 -17.65 -7.99 2.32
N LEU A 57 -16.72 -7.56 1.46
CA LEU A 57 -16.95 -7.50 0.02
C LEU A 57 -17.29 -8.87 -0.56
N LEU A 58 -16.56 -9.92 -0.17
CA LEU A 58 -16.80 -11.29 -0.63
C LEU A 58 -18.11 -11.90 -0.13
N ALA A 59 -18.69 -11.36 0.94
CA ALA A 59 -19.99 -11.80 1.46
C ALA A 59 -21.19 -11.15 0.74
N ARG A 60 -20.95 -10.15 -0.12
CA ARG A 60 -22.01 -9.48 -0.88
C ARG A 60 -22.30 -10.20 -2.19
N ASP A 61 -23.58 -10.31 -2.51
CA ASP A 61 -24.09 -10.90 -3.75
C ASP A 61 -23.88 -10.00 -4.98
N ASP A 62 -23.70 -8.69 -4.78
CA ASP A 62 -23.43 -7.71 -5.83
C ASP A 62 -21.95 -7.45 -6.11
N VAL A 63 -21.04 -8.25 -5.52
CA VAL A 63 -19.59 -8.17 -5.72
C VAL A 63 -19.07 -9.41 -6.47
N ASP A 64 -18.29 -9.20 -7.53
CA ASP A 64 -17.54 -10.27 -8.19
C ASP A 64 -16.31 -10.65 -7.35
N ALA A 65 -16.35 -11.84 -6.75
CA ALA A 65 -15.30 -12.36 -5.89
C ALA A 65 -13.93 -12.53 -6.59
N GLY A 66 -13.90 -12.61 -7.93
CA GLY A 66 -12.65 -12.67 -8.70
C GLY A 66 -12.00 -11.31 -8.96
N LYS A 67 -12.72 -10.21 -8.72
CA LYS A 67 -12.32 -8.84 -9.11
C LYS A 67 -12.20 -7.91 -7.90
N ILE A 68 -11.45 -8.34 -6.88
CA ILE A 68 -11.17 -7.55 -5.68
C ILE A 68 -9.85 -6.79 -5.86
N GLY A 69 -9.92 -5.46 -5.93
CA GLY A 69 -8.74 -4.58 -5.99
C GLY A 69 -8.43 -3.93 -4.65
N CYS A 70 -7.14 -3.69 -4.38
CA CYS A 70 -6.68 -2.87 -3.25
C CYS A 70 -5.80 -1.72 -3.77
N ILE A 71 -6.13 -0.50 -3.35
CA ILE A 71 -5.49 0.74 -3.82
C ILE A 71 -5.26 1.66 -2.63
N GLY A 72 -4.10 2.34 -2.61
CA GLY A 72 -3.89 3.40 -1.63
C GLY A 72 -2.66 4.27 -1.90
N LEU A 73 -2.76 5.52 -1.43
CA LEU A 73 -1.68 6.51 -1.41
C LEU A 73 -1.02 6.59 -0.04
N SER A 74 0.31 6.67 0.02
CA SER A 74 1.07 6.95 1.25
C SER A 74 0.79 5.94 2.36
N LEU A 75 0.18 6.32 3.48
CA LEU A 75 -0.32 5.38 4.49
C LEU A 75 -1.24 4.31 3.87
N GLY A 76 -2.14 4.70 2.97
CA GLY A 76 -2.95 3.76 2.20
C GLY A 76 -2.08 2.82 1.38
N GLY A 77 -0.99 3.32 0.79
CA GLY A 77 -0.01 2.52 0.06
C GLY A 77 0.72 1.51 0.96
N THR A 78 1.05 1.89 2.20
CA THR A 78 1.60 0.98 3.21
C THR A 78 0.66 -0.19 3.48
N ILE A 79 -0.62 0.11 3.71
CA ILE A 79 -1.62 -0.92 4.03
C ILE A 79 -1.91 -1.77 2.80
N THR A 80 -2.00 -1.17 1.61
CA THR A 80 -2.15 -1.91 0.35
C THR A 80 -1.00 -2.88 0.12
N MET A 81 0.25 -2.45 0.34
CA MET A 81 1.43 -3.31 0.22
C MET A 81 1.35 -4.51 1.15
N TYR A 82 1.21 -4.29 2.47
CA TYR A 82 1.22 -5.40 3.43
C TYR A 82 0.01 -6.31 3.29
N THR A 83 -1.19 -5.75 3.09
CA THR A 83 -2.43 -6.54 2.96
C THR A 83 -2.35 -7.39 1.71
N SER A 84 -1.98 -6.81 0.58
CA SER A 84 -1.92 -7.56 -0.68
C SER A 84 -0.81 -8.62 -0.66
N ALA A 85 0.29 -8.38 0.04
CA ALA A 85 1.36 -9.39 0.17
C ALA A 85 0.93 -10.65 0.95
N ILE A 86 -0.06 -10.56 1.85
CA ILE A 86 -0.49 -11.69 2.70
C ILE A 86 -1.91 -12.21 2.42
N ASP A 87 -2.73 -11.44 1.68
CA ASP A 87 -4.08 -11.83 1.29
C ASP A 87 -4.18 -11.95 -0.23
N GLU A 88 -4.10 -13.18 -0.72
CA GLU A 88 -4.13 -13.51 -2.16
C GLU A 88 -5.51 -13.33 -2.80
N ARG A 89 -6.56 -13.07 -2.01
CA ARG A 89 -7.91 -12.79 -2.54
C ARG A 89 -7.98 -11.43 -3.23
N ILE A 90 -7.05 -10.53 -2.93
CA ILE A 90 -6.85 -9.29 -3.68
C ILE A 90 -6.21 -9.64 -5.01
N SER A 91 -6.96 -9.49 -6.10
CA SER A 91 -6.55 -9.87 -7.47
C SER A 91 -5.89 -8.74 -8.26
N LEU A 92 -5.93 -7.50 -7.77
CA LEU A 92 -5.24 -6.34 -8.36
C LEU A 92 -4.76 -5.36 -7.28
N VAL A 93 -3.55 -4.84 -7.45
CA VAL A 93 -2.89 -3.99 -6.47
C VAL A 93 -2.45 -2.67 -7.07
N VAL A 94 -2.75 -1.55 -6.41
CA VAL A 94 -2.24 -0.22 -6.78
C VAL A 94 -1.58 0.45 -5.58
N VAL A 95 -0.28 0.71 -5.68
CA VAL A 95 0.51 1.36 -4.62
C VAL A 95 0.96 2.72 -5.09
N GLU A 96 0.43 3.79 -4.49
CA GLU A 96 0.77 5.16 -4.85
C GLU A 96 1.57 5.83 -3.74
N GLY A 97 2.61 6.59 -4.11
CA GLY A 97 3.42 7.38 -3.18
C GLY A 97 3.90 6.58 -1.96
N TYR A 98 4.32 5.34 -2.16
CA TYR A 98 4.85 4.50 -1.08
C TYR A 98 5.91 3.51 -1.55
N ALA A 99 5.72 2.90 -2.73
CA ALA A 99 6.67 1.94 -3.29
C ALA A 99 8.06 2.58 -3.40
N SER A 100 9.03 2.01 -2.67
CA SER A 100 10.36 2.59 -2.46
C SER A 100 11.26 1.54 -1.80
N ARG A 101 12.24 1.96 -0.99
CA ARG A 101 13.07 1.11 -0.12
C ARG A 101 13.02 1.63 1.30
N PHE A 102 13.07 0.72 2.28
CA PHE A 102 13.06 1.13 3.68
C PHE A 102 14.30 1.94 4.05
N LYS A 103 15.48 1.58 3.53
CA LYS A 103 16.74 2.28 3.84
C LYS A 103 16.70 3.74 3.37
N GLU A 104 16.52 3.94 2.07
CA GLU A 104 16.58 5.27 1.45
C GLU A 104 15.35 6.16 1.70
N SER A 105 14.29 5.63 2.33
CA SER A 105 13.11 6.40 2.74
C SER A 105 12.92 6.31 4.25
N ILE A 106 12.34 5.21 4.76
CA ILE A 106 11.92 5.09 6.17
C ILE A 106 13.07 5.28 7.19
N VAL A 107 14.29 4.88 6.86
CA VAL A 107 15.46 5.02 7.73
C VAL A 107 16.12 6.40 7.57
N ASP A 108 16.34 6.84 6.33
CA ASP A 108 17.12 8.04 6.03
C ASP A 108 16.31 9.35 6.18
N ILE A 109 14.98 9.28 6.15
CA ILE A 109 14.07 10.43 6.17
C ILE A 109 13.20 10.39 7.43
N PRO A 110 12.81 11.52 8.04
CA PRO A 110 11.85 11.53 9.15
C PRO A 110 10.45 11.04 8.72
N HIS A 111 9.93 10.01 9.40
CA HIS A 111 8.59 9.45 9.13
C HIS A 111 7.74 9.27 10.39
N CYS A 112 6.42 9.04 10.21
CA CYS A 112 5.55 8.57 11.30
C CYS A 112 6.15 7.31 11.93
N SER A 113 6.00 7.15 13.25
CA SER A 113 6.39 5.89 13.91
C SER A 113 5.65 4.66 13.34
N CYS A 114 4.53 4.88 12.65
CA CYS A 114 3.71 3.85 12.03
C CYS A 114 4.43 3.05 10.93
N ASN A 115 5.48 3.61 10.31
CA ASN A 115 6.26 2.91 9.28
C ASN A 115 7.22 1.87 9.84
N TYR A 116 7.48 1.87 11.15
CA TYR A 116 8.52 1.03 11.75
C TYR A 116 7.93 -0.27 12.30
N ILE A 117 8.28 -1.39 11.66
CA ILE A 117 8.03 -2.74 12.17
C ILE A 117 9.35 -3.28 12.75
N PRO A 118 9.46 -3.50 14.07
CA PRO A 118 10.71 -3.92 14.69
C PRO A 118 11.28 -5.20 14.07
N GLY A 119 12.55 -5.14 13.65
CA GLY A 119 13.27 -6.29 13.10
C GLY A 119 13.02 -6.59 11.62
N LEU A 120 12.05 -5.95 10.95
CA LEU A 120 11.69 -6.26 9.55
C LEU A 120 12.89 -6.17 8.60
N LEU A 121 13.67 -5.09 8.69
CA LEU A 121 14.81 -4.82 7.81
C LEU A 121 15.99 -5.81 7.99
N LYS A 122 15.94 -6.68 9.01
CA LYS A 122 16.89 -7.79 9.15
C LYS A 122 16.59 -8.93 8.18
N HIS A 123 15.40 -8.96 7.61
CA HIS A 123 14.89 -10.06 6.80
C HIS A 123 14.58 -9.64 5.36
N VAL A 124 13.97 -8.47 5.19
CA VAL A 124 13.44 -8.03 3.89
C VAL A 124 13.56 -6.53 3.71
N GLU A 125 13.64 -6.12 2.45
CA GLU A 125 13.41 -4.77 1.97
C GLU A 125 11.97 -4.58 1.47
N MET A 126 11.56 -3.34 1.24
CA MET A 126 10.21 -3.03 0.73
C MET A 126 9.89 -3.72 -0.62
N PRO A 127 10.79 -3.72 -1.64
CA PRO A 127 10.58 -4.50 -2.86
C PRO A 127 10.46 -6.01 -2.66
N ASP A 128 11.03 -6.60 -1.60
CA ASP A 128 10.84 -8.02 -1.33
C ASP A 128 9.39 -8.31 -0.91
N VAL A 129 8.80 -7.43 -0.09
CA VAL A 129 7.38 -7.52 0.30
C VAL A 129 6.47 -7.32 -0.91
N LEU A 130 6.74 -6.29 -1.72
CA LEU A 130 5.97 -6.03 -2.94
C LEU A 130 6.13 -7.14 -3.98
N GLY A 131 7.28 -7.83 -4.01
CA GLY A 131 7.52 -9.00 -4.86
C GLY A 131 6.57 -10.16 -4.59
N LEU A 132 6.06 -10.31 -3.35
CA LEU A 132 5.08 -11.33 -2.97
C LEU A 132 3.70 -11.12 -3.64
N VAL A 133 3.47 -9.97 -4.27
CA VAL A 133 2.25 -9.73 -5.05
C VAL A 133 2.25 -10.53 -6.35
N ALA A 134 3.42 -10.79 -6.94
CA ALA A 134 3.53 -11.54 -8.17
C ALA A 134 2.91 -12.95 -8.03
N PRO A 135 2.19 -13.46 -9.05
CA PRO A 135 2.06 -12.94 -10.42
C PRO A 135 0.90 -11.95 -10.63
N ARG A 136 0.21 -11.50 -9.58
CA ARG A 136 -1.00 -10.68 -9.69
C ARG A 136 -0.71 -9.30 -10.30
N PRO A 137 -1.64 -8.71 -11.07
CA PRO A 137 -1.50 -7.35 -11.58
C PRO A 137 -1.18 -6.32 -10.48
N MET A 138 -0.09 -5.58 -10.65
CA MET A 138 0.34 -4.54 -9.73
C MET A 138 0.76 -3.27 -10.49
N PHE A 139 0.30 -2.12 -10.01
CA PHE A 139 0.61 -0.81 -10.59
C PHE A 139 1.15 0.14 -9.54
N TRP A 140 2.29 0.79 -9.82
CA TRP A 140 2.85 1.80 -8.92
C TRP A 140 2.77 3.20 -9.48
N VAL A 141 2.49 4.18 -8.61
CA VAL A 141 2.51 5.59 -8.97
C VAL A 141 3.42 6.34 -8.00
N THR A 142 4.31 7.20 -8.51
CA THR A 142 5.16 8.06 -7.68
C THR A 142 5.34 9.46 -8.27
N GLY A 143 5.63 10.43 -7.41
CA GLY A 143 5.98 11.80 -7.79
C GLY A 143 7.49 11.97 -7.96
N ALA A 144 7.92 12.60 -9.05
CA ALA A 144 9.33 12.87 -9.31
C ALA A 144 9.97 13.82 -8.28
N GLN A 145 9.16 14.63 -7.60
CA GLN A 145 9.59 15.53 -6.52
C GLN A 145 9.06 15.08 -5.15
N ASP A 146 8.70 13.80 -5.00
CA ASP A 146 8.34 13.25 -3.70
C ASP A 146 9.57 13.22 -2.79
N ALA A 147 9.57 14.09 -1.77
CA ALA A 147 10.65 14.20 -0.80
C ALA A 147 10.58 13.15 0.32
N ILE A 148 9.49 12.38 0.39
CA ILE A 148 9.24 11.35 1.40
C ILE A 148 9.60 9.96 0.85
N PHE A 149 9.32 9.73 -0.43
CA PHE A 149 9.67 8.51 -1.16
C PHE A 149 10.48 8.86 -2.42
N PRO A 150 11.81 9.08 -2.28
CA PRO A 150 12.63 9.59 -3.37
C PRO A 150 12.65 8.71 -4.61
N LEU A 151 12.72 9.33 -5.79
CA LEU A 151 12.67 8.64 -7.08
C LEU A 151 13.80 7.62 -7.28
N ASP A 152 15.01 7.89 -6.79
CA ASP A 152 16.13 6.93 -6.85
C ASP A 152 15.81 5.63 -6.08
N ALA A 153 15.21 5.75 -4.89
CA ALA A 153 14.80 4.60 -4.10
C ALA A 153 13.66 3.82 -4.77
N PHE A 154 12.70 4.55 -5.38
CA PHE A 154 11.65 3.96 -6.21
C PHE A 154 12.24 3.16 -7.39
N ASP A 155 13.18 3.72 -8.14
CA ASP A 155 13.77 3.06 -9.31
C ASP A 155 14.55 1.79 -8.93
N LYS A 156 15.31 1.83 -7.84
CA LYS A 156 15.98 0.63 -7.29
C LYS A 156 14.99 -0.47 -6.93
N ALA A 157 13.88 -0.10 -6.26
CA ALA A 157 12.83 -1.05 -5.90
C ALA A 157 12.11 -1.60 -7.13
N ARG A 158 11.82 -0.74 -8.12
CA ARG A 158 11.16 -1.09 -9.38
C ARG A 158 11.96 -2.15 -10.14
N VAL A 159 13.27 -1.95 -10.31
CA VAL A 159 14.15 -2.93 -10.99
C VAL A 159 14.09 -4.30 -10.31
N GLN A 160 14.07 -4.35 -8.98
CA GLN A 160 13.97 -5.60 -8.23
C GLN A 160 12.63 -6.30 -8.47
N VAL A 161 11.51 -5.58 -8.39
CA VAL A 161 10.17 -6.18 -8.61
C VAL A 161 9.96 -6.57 -10.08
N GLU A 162 10.43 -5.78 -11.04
CA GLU A 162 10.44 -6.15 -12.47
C GLU A 162 11.17 -7.48 -12.70
N SER A 163 12.26 -7.74 -11.98
CA SER A 163 13.00 -8.99 -12.09
C SER A 163 12.19 -10.20 -11.62
N VAL A 164 11.36 -10.05 -10.58
CA VAL A 164 10.46 -11.10 -10.08
C VAL A 164 9.37 -11.40 -11.10
N TYR A 165 8.69 -10.38 -11.62
CA TYR A 165 7.67 -10.56 -12.66
C TYR A 165 8.25 -11.15 -13.95
N LYS A 166 9.50 -10.77 -14.29
CA LYS A 166 10.24 -11.36 -15.42
C LYS A 166 10.59 -12.83 -15.19
N LEU A 167 11.01 -13.20 -13.98
CA LEU A 167 11.30 -14.59 -13.63
C LEU A 167 10.06 -15.48 -13.78
N LEU A 168 8.89 -14.95 -13.43
CA LEU A 168 7.60 -15.65 -13.54
C LEU A 168 6.97 -15.60 -14.94
N GLY A 169 7.56 -14.86 -15.89
CA GLY A 169 7.06 -14.74 -17.26
C GLY A 169 5.76 -13.94 -17.39
N VAL A 170 5.50 -13.01 -16.47
CA VAL A 170 4.26 -12.21 -16.38
C VAL A 170 4.57 -10.71 -16.32
N GLN A 171 5.59 -10.26 -17.06
CA GLN A 171 6.09 -8.88 -17.04
C GLN A 171 4.98 -7.85 -17.31
N GLU A 172 4.01 -8.21 -18.14
CA GLU A 172 2.88 -7.37 -18.48
C GLU A 172 1.99 -7.02 -17.28
N ASN A 173 2.01 -7.85 -16.22
CA ASN A 173 1.22 -7.65 -15.01
C ASN A 173 1.80 -6.58 -14.08
N PHE A 174 3.02 -6.12 -14.31
CA PHE A 174 3.61 -5.02 -13.54
C PHE A 174 3.79 -3.78 -14.41
N ALA A 175 3.34 -2.63 -13.92
CA ALA A 175 3.60 -1.36 -14.58
C ALA A 175 3.75 -0.21 -13.57
N THR A 176 4.36 0.89 -14.00
CA THR A 176 4.62 2.04 -13.14
C THR A 176 4.30 3.35 -13.85
N HIS A 177 3.99 4.40 -13.08
CA HIS A 177 3.81 5.76 -13.57
C HIS A 177 4.54 6.76 -12.67
N VAL A 178 5.25 7.70 -13.30
CA VAL A 178 5.94 8.80 -12.62
C VAL A 178 5.33 10.12 -13.08
N HIS A 179 4.91 10.96 -12.13
CA HIS A 179 4.33 12.28 -12.42
C HIS A 179 5.24 13.42 -11.92
N PRO A 180 5.15 14.64 -12.48
CA PRO A 180 6.08 15.74 -12.19
C PRO A 180 5.69 16.55 -10.94
N ARG A 181 5.03 15.93 -9.95
CA ARG A 181 4.62 16.62 -8.71
C ARG A 181 5.27 15.92 -7.51
N GLY A 182 5.01 16.46 -6.32
CA GLY A 182 5.51 15.92 -5.04
C GLY A 182 4.70 14.72 -4.54
N HIS A 183 4.60 14.60 -3.22
CA HIS A 183 3.84 13.53 -2.56
C HIS A 183 2.32 13.82 -2.59
N GLU A 184 1.61 13.29 -3.58
CA GLU A 184 0.19 13.62 -3.80
C GLU A 184 -0.54 12.63 -4.70
N TYR A 185 -1.88 12.61 -4.59
CA TYR A 185 -2.74 11.84 -5.48
C TYR A 185 -3.01 12.65 -6.75
N ILE A 186 -2.66 12.10 -7.91
CA ILE A 186 -2.94 12.74 -9.21
C ILE A 186 -4.20 12.22 -9.88
N GLY A 187 -4.58 10.96 -9.61
CA GLY A 187 -5.71 10.29 -10.24
C GLY A 187 -5.57 10.08 -11.75
N GLY A 188 -6.08 8.95 -12.26
CA GLY A 188 -6.21 8.68 -13.69
C GLY A 188 -5.39 7.49 -14.19
N PRO A 189 -4.04 7.50 -14.14
CA PRO A 189 -3.21 6.41 -14.67
C PRO A 189 -3.59 5.03 -14.12
N GLU A 190 -3.89 4.95 -12.82
CA GLU A 190 -4.34 3.74 -12.15
C GLU A 190 -5.71 3.27 -12.61
N LEU A 191 -6.60 4.20 -12.97
CA LEU A 191 -7.97 3.88 -13.41
C LEU A 191 -7.96 3.12 -14.74
N ASP A 192 -7.08 3.49 -15.65
CA ASP A 192 -6.96 2.80 -16.94
C ASP A 192 -6.32 1.42 -16.79
N PHE A 193 -5.36 1.29 -15.86
CA PHE A 193 -4.82 -0.02 -15.48
C PHE A 193 -5.92 -0.93 -14.89
N ILE A 194 -6.71 -0.43 -13.94
CA ILE A 194 -7.82 -1.17 -13.32
C ILE A 194 -8.85 -1.60 -14.37
N LYS A 195 -9.30 -0.68 -15.24
CA LYS A 195 -10.27 -0.99 -16.29
C LYS A 195 -9.78 -2.13 -17.19
N LYS A 196 -8.52 -2.09 -17.63
CA LYS A 196 -7.96 -3.10 -18.52
C LYS A 196 -7.93 -4.49 -17.87
N ARG A 197 -7.71 -4.56 -16.56
CA ARG A 197 -7.54 -5.82 -15.83
C ARG A 197 -8.84 -6.40 -15.26
N PHE A 198 -9.81 -5.54 -14.96
CA PHE A 198 -11.14 -5.93 -14.49
C PHE A 198 -12.23 -5.84 -15.56
N ALA A 199 -11.86 -5.63 -16.83
CA ALA A 199 -12.77 -5.75 -17.98
C ALA A 199 -13.44 -7.13 -18.05
#